data_AF-A0A1Q3M569-F1
#
_entry.id   AF-A0A1Q3M569-F1
#
_cell.length_a   1.000
_cell.length_b   1.000
_cell.length_c   1.000
_cell.angle_alpha   90.00
_cell.angle_beta   90.00
_cell.angle_gamma   90.00
#
_symmetry.space_group_name_H-M   'P 1'
#
loop_
_entity.id
_entity.type
_entity.pdbx_description
1 polymer ?
#
loop_
_entity_poly.entity_id
_entity_poly.type
_entity_poly.pdbx_seq_one_letter_code
_entity_poly.pdbx_strand_id
1 'polypeptide(L)'
;MNDNVNHPKHYTSDPSGIECIEITRHRNFNIGNAMKYLWRAGLKDGNSNIQDLEKAVWYINDEIKRLESITKRDSSDGEGEQSQ
;
A
#
# COMPACT_ATOMS: atom_id res chain seq x y z
N MET A 1 14.24 -5.59 25.61
CA MET A 1 13.07 -6.41 25.23
C MET A 1 12.69 -6.01 23.82
N ASN A 2 12.76 -6.92 22.85
CA ASN A 2 12.27 -6.66 21.49
C ASN A 2 10.77 -6.96 21.48
N ASP A 3 9.93 -5.94 21.36
CA ASP A 3 8.50 -6.11 21.18
C ASP A 3 8.21 -6.40 19.70
N ASN A 4 8.20 -7.68 19.34
CA ASN A 4 7.98 -8.13 17.97
C ASN A 4 6.56 -7.87 17.46
N VAL A 5 5.62 -7.45 18.33
CA VAL A 5 4.21 -7.22 17.99
C VAL A 5 3.96 -5.74 17.80
N ASN A 6 4.28 -4.92 18.81
CA ASN A 6 3.96 -3.49 18.77
C ASN A 6 5.04 -2.65 18.11
N HIS A 7 6.31 -3.07 18.21
CA HIS A 7 7.47 -2.33 17.66
C HIS A 7 8.44 -3.24 16.90
N PRO A 8 8.00 -3.90 15.80
CA PRO A 8 8.87 -4.82 15.09
C PRO A 8 10.06 -4.06 14.50
N LYS A 9 11.27 -4.55 14.76
CA LYS A 9 12.53 -3.88 14.38
C LYS A 9 12.58 -3.42 12.92
N HIS A 10 12.00 -4.19 12.00
CA HIS A 10 11.97 -3.89 10.55
C HIS A 10 10.95 -2.80 10.14
N TYR A 11 10.23 -2.19 11.09
CA TYR A 11 9.33 -1.05 10.89
C TYR A 11 9.71 0.18 11.75
N THR A 12 10.69 0.05 12.64
CA THR A 12 11.16 1.10 13.57
C THR A 12 12.61 1.52 13.32
N SER A 13 13.25 1.01 12.26
CA SER A 13 14.66 1.24 11.92
C SER A 13 14.88 2.26 10.81
N ASP A 14 13.82 2.99 10.45
CA ASP A 14 13.94 4.07 9.46
C ASP A 14 14.72 5.27 10.04
N PRO A 15 15.62 5.89 9.27
CA PRO A 15 16.42 7.03 9.74
C PRO A 15 15.61 8.25 10.20
N SER A 16 14.34 8.38 9.80
CA SER A 16 13.47 9.48 10.24
C SER A 16 13.02 9.38 11.70
N GLY A 17 13.12 8.19 12.32
CA GLY A 17 12.60 7.93 13.66
C GLY A 17 11.08 7.81 13.75
N ILE A 18 10.37 7.85 12.62
CA ILE A 18 8.92 7.62 12.52
C ILE A 18 8.67 6.13 12.32
N GLU A 19 7.61 5.58 12.90
CA GLU A 19 7.21 4.20 12.66
C GLU A 19 6.38 4.07 11.38
N CYS A 20 6.60 2.98 10.63
CA CYS A 20 5.84 2.70 9.41
C CYS A 20 4.31 2.75 9.62
N ILE A 21 3.82 2.37 10.81
CA ILE A 21 2.39 2.37 11.13
C ILE A 21 1.82 3.78 11.27
N GLU A 22 2.61 4.77 11.68
CA GLU A 22 2.17 6.17 11.79
C GLU A 22 1.80 6.75 10.43
N ILE A 23 2.45 6.29 9.36
CA ILE A 23 2.15 6.71 7.99
C ILE A 23 1.06 5.85 7.36
N THR A 24 1.21 4.52 7.43
CA THR A 24 0.37 3.58 6.67
C THR A 24 -1.08 3.53 7.15
N ARG A 25 -1.36 3.86 8.41
CA ARG A 25 -2.73 3.94 8.96
C ARG A 25 -3.62 4.99 8.28
N HIS A 26 -3.03 5.98 7.60
CA HIS A 26 -3.74 7.06 6.91
C HIS A 26 -3.90 6.80 5.41
N ARG A 27 -3.72 5.56 4.97
CA ARG A 27 -3.80 5.16 3.56
C ARG A 27 -4.82 4.04 3.41
N ASN A 28 -5.35 3.89 2.20
CA ASN A 28 -6.18 2.74 1.88
C ASN A 28 -5.37 1.44 1.94
N PHE A 29 -6.06 0.30 1.90
CA PHE A 29 -5.44 -1.02 2.03
C PHE A 29 -4.28 -1.24 1.07
N ASN A 30 -4.44 -0.87 -0.20
CA ASN A 30 -3.44 -1.11 -1.23
C ASN A 30 -2.20 -0.22 -1.03
N ILE A 31 -2.41 1.08 -0.88
CA ILE A 31 -1.33 2.04 -0.68
C ILE A 31 -0.59 1.79 0.64
N GLY A 32 -1.30 1.48 1.72
CA GLY A 32 -0.70 1.18 3.02
C GLY A 32 0.18 -0.07 2.98
N ASN A 33 -0.26 -1.13 2.30
CA ASN A 33 0.56 -2.33 2.12
C ASN A 33 1.77 -2.07 1.23
N ALA A 34 1.60 -1.37 0.10
CA ALA A 34 2.72 -1.02 -0.78
C ALA A 34 3.81 -0.26 -0.02
N MET A 35 3.44 0.77 0.74
CA MET A 35 4.36 1.52 1.61
C MET A 35 5.06 0.61 2.62
N LYS A 36 4.32 -0.29 3.29
CA LYS A 36 4.88 -1.24 4.25
C LYS A 36 5.97 -2.14 3.64
N TYR A 37 5.79 -2.57 2.40
CA TYR A 37 6.79 -3.38 1.70
C TYR A 37 8.02 -2.57 1.28
N LEU A 38 7.82 -1.34 0.79
CA LEU A 38 8.93 -0.43 0.49
C LEU A 38 9.75 -0.10 1.74
N TRP A 39 9.06 0.15 2.86
CA TRP A 39 9.68 0.50 4.14
C TRP A 39 10.61 -0.59 4.67
N ARG A 40 10.20 -1.86 4.53
CA ARG A 40 10.93 -3.01 5.10
C ARG A 40 11.88 -3.69 4.11
N ALA A 41 11.98 -3.20 2.88
CA ALA A 41 12.65 -3.92 1.80
C ALA A 41 14.12 -4.21 2.17
N GLY A 42 14.46 -5.49 2.28
CA GLY A 42 15.81 -5.93 2.70
C GLY A 42 16.10 -5.84 4.21
N LEU A 43 15.12 -5.46 5.04
CA LEU A 43 15.25 -5.36 6.51
C LEU A 43 14.68 -6.58 7.25
N LYS A 44 13.89 -7.41 6.57
CA LYS A 44 13.25 -8.59 7.17
C LYS A 44 14.02 -9.87 6.81
N ASP A 45 14.45 -10.61 7.84
CA ASP A 45 15.09 -11.91 7.69
C ASP A 45 14.22 -12.88 6.88
N GLY A 46 14.83 -13.55 5.89
CA GLY A 46 14.18 -14.55 5.04
C GLY A 46 13.41 -14.01 3.83
N ASN A 47 13.28 -12.69 3.66
CA ASN A 47 12.80 -12.08 2.41
C ASN A 47 13.97 -11.44 1.65
N SER A 48 14.00 -11.61 0.33
CA SER A 48 14.90 -10.81 -0.51
C SER A 48 14.33 -9.40 -0.70
N ASN A 49 15.22 -8.42 -0.85
CA ASN A 49 14.84 -7.04 -1.18
C ASN A 49 13.91 -7.00 -2.42
N ILE A 50 14.28 -7.74 -3.47
CA ILE A 50 13.48 -7.86 -4.70
C ILE A 50 12.06 -8.37 -4.41
N GLN A 51 11.89 -9.38 -3.55
CA GLN A 51 10.57 -9.92 -3.25
C GLN A 51 9.66 -8.90 -2.54
N ASP A 52 10.21 -8.07 -1.65
CA ASP A 52 9.41 -6.99 -1.04
C ASP A 52 9.05 -5.91 -2.08
N LEU A 53 9.95 -5.58 -3.01
CA LEU A 53 9.64 -4.65 -4.11
C LEU A 53 8.56 -5.20 -5.06
N GLU A 54 8.61 -6.48 -5.41
CA GLU A 54 7.58 -7.14 -6.22
C GLU A 54 6.21 -7.10 -5.53
N LYS A 55 6.17 -7.32 -4.21
CA LYS A 55 4.94 -7.18 -3.41
C LYS A 55 4.43 -5.74 -3.43
N ALA A 56 5.31 -4.74 -3.30
CA ALA A 56 4.90 -3.34 -3.41
C ALA A 56 4.26 -3.04 -4.78
N VAL A 57 4.89 -3.48 -5.87
CA VAL A 57 4.38 -3.34 -7.24
C VAL A 57 3.01 -4.01 -7.39
N TRP A 58 2.82 -5.20 -6.82
CA TRP A 58 1.54 -5.90 -6.85
C TRP A 58 0.40 -5.06 -6.26
N TYR A 59 0.61 -4.47 -5.08
CA TYR A 59 -0.40 -3.63 -4.43
C TYR A 59 -0.67 -2.32 -5.18
N ILE A 60 0.36 -1.73 -5.80
CA ILE A 60 0.18 -0.55 -6.66
C ILE A 60 -0.64 -0.88 -7.90
N ASN A 61 -0.37 -2.00 -8.56
CA ASN A 61 -1.14 -2.45 -9.72
C ASN A 61 -2.61 -2.72 -9.37
N ASP A 62 -2.88 -3.26 -8.18
CA ASP A 62 -4.24 -3.45 -7.70
C ASP A 62 -4.97 -2.13 -7.46
N GLU A 63 -4.30 -1.13 -6.88
CA GLU A 63 -4.86 0.21 -6.70
C GLU A 63 -5.17 0.91 -8.03
N ILE A 64 -4.29 0.76 -9.02
CA ILE A 64 -4.52 1.28 -10.38
C ILE A 64 -5.80 0.67 -10.95
N LYS A 65 -5.95 -0.66 -10.90
CA LYS A 65 -7.17 -1.34 -11.38
C LYS A 65 -8.42 -0.88 -10.65
N ARG A 66 -8.33 -0.68 -9.33
CA ARG A 66 -9.45 -0.17 -8.52
C ARG A 66 -9.88 1.22 -9.00
N LEU A 67 -8.94 2.12 -9.24
CA LEU A 67 -9.21 3.47 -9.73
C LEU A 67 -9.77 3.45 -11.15
N GLU A 68 -9.20 2.66 -12.06
CA GLU A 68 -9.73 2.48 -13.42
C GLU A 68 -11.18 1.98 -13.41
N SER A 69 -11.54 1.10 -12.46
CA SER A 69 -12.91 0.59 -12.31
C SER A 69 -13.89 1.64 -11.78
N ILE A 70 -13.41 2.64 -11.03
CA ILE A 70 -14.23 3.75 -10.54
C ILE A 70 -14.46 4.72 -11.69
N THR A 71 -13.40 5.16 -12.36
CA THR A 71 -13.47 6.09 -13.49
C THR A 71 -14.39 5.59 -14.61
N LYS A 72 -14.39 4.28 -14.89
CA LYS A 72 -15.28 3.70 -15.92
C LYS A 72 -16.76 3.75 -15.54
N ARG A 73 -17.11 3.65 -14.25
CA ARG A 73 -18.50 3.72 -13.77
C ARG A 73 -19.04 5.15 -13.85
N ASP A 74 -18.22 6.12 -13.45
CA ASP A 74 -18.62 7.53 -13.49
C ASP A 74 -18.92 8.01 -14.93
N SER A 75 -18.26 7.43 -15.94
CA SER A 75 -18.50 7.73 -17.35
C SER A 75 -19.72 7.04 -17.96
N SER A 76 -20.22 5.94 -17.38
CA SER A 76 -21.37 5.19 -17.92
C SER A 76 -22.73 5.67 -17.39
N ASP A 77 -22.74 6.39 -16.27
CA ASP A 77 -23.97 6.83 -15.62
C ASP A 77 -24.52 8.17 -16.20
N GLY A 78 -23.86 8.75 -17.21
CA GLY A 78 -24.19 10.05 -17.81
C GLY A 78 -25.04 10.04 -19.10
N GLU A 79 -25.38 8.89 -19.68
CA GLU A 79 -26.10 8.81 -20.96
C GLU A 79 -27.60 8.48 -20.82
N GLY A 80 -28.15 8.54 -19.61
CA GLY A 80 -29.50 8.03 -19.29
C GLY A 80 -30.62 9.04 -19.14
N GLU A 81 -30.53 10.27 -19.66
CA GLU A 81 -31.61 11.26 -19.48
C GLU A 81 -31.82 12.18 -20.69
N GLN A 82 -32.29 11.62 -21.80
CA GLN A 82 -33.11 12.35 -22.77
C GLN A 82 -34.34 11.49 -23.10
N SER A 83 -35.41 11.72 -22.35
CA SER A 83 -36.73 11.18 -22.62
C SER A 83 -37.70 12.34 -22.85
N GLN A 84 -38.39 12.26 -23.98
CA GLN A 84 -39.56 13.04 -24.46
C GLN A 84 -39.30 14.35 -25.21
#